data_AF-A0A1I7XBH6-F1
#
_entry.id   AF-A0A1I7XBH6-F1
#
_cell.length_a   1.000
_cell.length_b   1.000
_cell.length_c   1.000
_cell.angle_alpha   90.00
_cell.angle_beta   90.00
_cell.angle_gamma   90.00
#
_symmetry.space_group_name_H-M   'P 1'
#
loop_
_entity.id
_entity.type
_entity.pdbx_description
1 polymer ?
#
loop_
_entity_poly.entity_id
_entity_poly.type
_entity_poly.pdbx_seq_one_letter_code
_entity_poly.pdbx_strand_id
1 'polypeptide(L)'
;MLFRNPKDLATQYMRNLAQVIEFQNSNRMRLLRATSEKEKKATKFACMAQQELKRRSDLEKQAEEEKVQLQREVEKQRAHCQSLEARYKFLNIYAFEVTLLTLRYIISLSLDSGIGGDSSVSFFDAVTSTPVQGVSPLNRFTSTGHRDRDHIGAMFQTVNGSAPSPIVNADAMMTTPAMLGLKKKSHRQAFLYNYS
;
A
#
# COMPACT_ATOMS: atom_id res chain seq x y z
N MET A 1 -53.97 -7.64 -76.58
CA MET A 1 -52.66 -8.25 -76.92
C MET A 1 -52.18 -9.04 -75.72
N LEU A 2 -51.99 -10.36 -75.86
CA LEU A 2 -51.80 -11.28 -74.71
C LEU A 2 -50.34 -11.44 -74.26
N PHE A 3 -49.36 -11.00 -75.06
CA PHE A 3 -47.94 -11.19 -74.79
C PHE A 3 -47.19 -9.86 -74.79
N ARG A 4 -46.32 -9.66 -73.78
CA ARG A 4 -45.39 -8.52 -73.75
C ARG A 4 -44.40 -8.60 -74.91
N ASN A 5 -43.96 -7.44 -75.38
CA ASN A 5 -42.93 -7.36 -76.40
C ASN A 5 -41.65 -8.05 -75.86
N PRO A 6 -41.11 -9.04 -76.59
CA PRO A 6 -39.94 -9.80 -76.14
C PRO A 6 -38.71 -8.93 -75.89
N LYS A 7 -38.57 -7.79 -76.60
CA LYS A 7 -37.47 -6.84 -76.39
C LYS A 7 -37.56 -6.15 -75.02
N ASP A 8 -38.77 -5.77 -74.61
CA ASP A 8 -39.00 -5.12 -73.32
C ASP A 8 -38.77 -6.10 -72.17
N LEU A 9 -39.18 -7.35 -72.35
CA LEU A 9 -38.94 -8.43 -71.39
C LEU A 9 -37.43 -8.67 -71.20
N ALA A 10 -36.66 -8.81 -72.28
CA ALA A 10 -35.21 -8.98 -72.23
C ALA A 10 -34.52 -7.79 -71.53
N THR A 11 -34.94 -6.57 -71.84
CA THR A 11 -34.39 -5.35 -71.23
C THR A 11 -34.67 -5.30 -69.73
N GLN A 12 -35.89 -5.68 -69.31
CA GLN A 12 -36.26 -5.76 -67.90
C GLN A 12 -35.45 -6.84 -67.17
N TYR A 13 -35.26 -8.01 -67.79
CA TYR A 13 -34.42 -9.06 -67.23
C TYR A 13 -32.98 -8.59 -67.02
N MET A 14 -32.35 -7.97 -68.03
CA MET A 14 -30.99 -7.45 -67.92
C MET A 14 -30.86 -6.40 -66.81
N ARG A 15 -31.85 -5.50 -66.68
CA ARG A 15 -31.88 -4.50 -65.60
C ARG A 15 -31.98 -5.15 -64.22
N ASN A 16 -32.87 -6.13 -64.05
CA ASN A 16 -33.02 -6.85 -62.78
C ASN A 16 -31.73 -7.61 -62.43
N LEU A 17 -31.08 -8.23 -63.42
CA LEU A 17 -29.85 -8.98 -63.23
C LEU A 17 -28.70 -8.05 -62.80
N ALA A 18 -28.58 -6.88 -63.42
CA ALA A 18 -27.63 -5.86 -63.00
C ALA A 18 -27.87 -5.39 -61.55
N GLN A 19 -29.13 -5.12 -61.18
CA GLN A 19 -29.49 -4.72 -59.81
C GLN A 19 -29.14 -5.81 -58.77
N VAL A 20 -29.39 -7.09 -59.09
CA VAL A 20 -29.05 -8.20 -58.20
C VAL A 20 -27.54 -8.32 -58.03
N ILE A 21 -26.77 -8.18 -59.11
CA ILE A 21 -25.29 -8.21 -59.04
C ILE A 21 -24.77 -7.06 -58.18
N GLU A 22 -25.27 -5.84 -58.40
CA GLU A 22 -24.86 -4.66 -57.63
C GLU A 22 -25.19 -4.80 -56.15
N PHE A 23 -26.39 -5.29 -55.83
CA PHE A 23 -26.79 -5.58 -54.45
C PHE A 23 -25.87 -6.62 -53.80
N GLN A 24 -25.56 -7.72 -54.49
CA GLN A 24 -24.66 -8.75 -53.98
C GLN A 24 -23.25 -8.21 -53.75
N ASN A 25 -22.73 -7.39 -54.67
CA ASN A 25 -21.41 -6.77 -54.55
C ASN A 25 -21.37 -5.78 -53.37
N SER A 26 -22.38 -4.93 -53.23
CA SER A 26 -22.52 -4.02 -52.10
C SER A 26 -22.57 -4.77 -50.77
N ASN A 27 -23.31 -5.89 -50.71
CA ASN A 27 -23.38 -6.72 -49.51
C ASN A 27 -22.04 -7.37 -49.16
N ARG A 28 -21.33 -7.94 -50.16
CA ARG A 28 -19.97 -8.48 -49.97
C ARG A 28 -19.00 -7.42 -49.47
N MET A 29 -19.03 -6.22 -50.05
CA MET A 29 -18.17 -5.11 -49.64
C MET A 29 -18.46 -4.65 -48.20
N ARG A 30 -19.74 -4.57 -47.82
CA ARG A 30 -20.13 -4.23 -46.45
C ARG A 30 -19.63 -5.28 -45.46
N LEU A 31 -19.74 -6.57 -45.79
CA LEU A 31 -19.22 -7.64 -44.96
C LEU A 31 -17.70 -7.52 -44.77
N LEU A 32 -16.95 -7.32 -45.86
CA LEU A 32 -15.49 -7.15 -45.82
C LEU A 32 -15.05 -5.93 -44.99
N ARG A 33 -15.78 -4.82 -45.09
CA ARG A 33 -15.51 -3.63 -44.26
C ARG A 33 -15.76 -3.94 -42.79
N ALA A 34 -16.89 -4.57 -42.46
CA ALA A 34 -17.23 -4.91 -41.08
C ALA A 34 -16.22 -5.89 -40.46
N THR A 35 -15.73 -6.88 -41.21
CA THR A 35 -14.69 -7.80 -40.74
C THR A 35 -13.36 -7.07 -40.53
N SER A 36 -12.92 -6.26 -41.51
CA SER A 36 -11.69 -5.47 -41.40
C SER A 36 -11.71 -4.50 -40.22
N GLU A 37 -12.85 -3.83 -39.97
CA GLU A 37 -13.00 -2.92 -38.83
C GLU A 37 -12.95 -3.66 -37.49
N LYS A 38 -13.55 -4.85 -37.41
CA LYS A 38 -13.46 -5.70 -36.20
C LYS A 38 -12.02 -6.14 -35.96
N GLU A 39 -11.31 -6.59 -37.00
CA GLU A 39 -9.91 -6.99 -36.90
C GLU A 39 -9.02 -5.83 -36.44
N LYS A 40 -9.14 -4.65 -37.05
CA LYS A 40 -8.39 -3.44 -36.64
C LYS A 40 -8.61 -3.09 -35.17
N LYS A 41 -9.86 -3.18 -34.69
CA LYS A 41 -10.18 -2.96 -33.27
C LYS A 41 -9.54 -4.02 -32.39
N ALA A 42 -9.63 -5.30 -32.75
CA ALA A 42 -9.01 -6.39 -32.00
C ALA A 42 -7.49 -6.23 -31.91
N THR A 43 -6.82 -5.90 -33.03
CA THR A 43 -5.37 -5.64 -33.06
C THR A 43 -5.00 -4.45 -32.18
N LYS A 44 -5.79 -3.36 -32.19
CA LYS A 44 -5.54 -2.19 -31.34
C LYS A 44 -5.62 -2.55 -29.86
N PHE A 45 -6.64 -3.30 -29.45
CA PHE A 45 -6.78 -3.74 -28.06
C PHE A 45 -5.67 -4.71 -27.65
N ALA A 46 -5.28 -5.63 -28.52
CA ALA A 46 -4.16 -6.54 -28.26
C ALA A 46 -2.85 -5.77 -28.07
N CYS A 47 -2.57 -4.78 -28.94
CA CYS A 47 -1.38 -3.95 -28.83
C CYS A 47 -1.37 -3.13 -27.53
N MET A 48 -2.49 -2.49 -27.18
CA MET A 48 -2.61 -1.76 -25.91
C MET A 48 -2.41 -2.67 -24.69
N ALA A 49 -2.99 -3.88 -24.70
CA ALA A 49 -2.81 -4.84 -23.62
C ALA A 49 -1.35 -5.28 -23.48
N GLN A 50 -0.66 -5.54 -24.59
CA GLN A 50 0.76 -5.87 -24.59
C GLN A 50 1.63 -4.72 -24.06
N GLN A 51 1.33 -3.48 -24.45
CA GLN A 51 2.04 -2.30 -23.94
C GLN A 51 1.86 -2.13 -22.44
N GLU A 52 0.64 -2.29 -21.93
CA GLU A 52 0.38 -2.17 -20.49
C GLU A 52 1.05 -3.31 -19.69
N LEU A 53 1.03 -4.54 -20.21
CA LEU A 53 1.75 -5.66 -19.58
C LEU A 53 3.25 -5.39 -19.53
N LYS A 54 3.84 -4.90 -20.63
CA LYS A 54 5.25 -4.54 -20.67
C LYS A 54 5.57 -3.43 -19.65
N ARG A 55 4.78 -2.36 -19.64
CA ARG A 55 4.93 -1.25 -18.68
C ARG A 55 4.88 -1.73 -17.22
N ARG A 56 3.96 -2.64 -16.90
CA ARG A 56 3.86 -3.23 -15.55
C ARG A 56 5.07 -4.08 -15.21
N SER A 57 5.52 -4.91 -16.14
CA SER A 57 6.72 -5.74 -15.96
C SER A 57 7.97 -4.89 -15.73
N ASP A 58 8.13 -3.79 -16.46
CA ASP A 58 9.27 -2.88 -16.30
C ASP A 58 9.25 -2.21 -14.92
N LEU A 59 8.08 -1.75 -14.45
CA LEU A 59 7.94 -1.17 -13.10
C LEU A 59 8.17 -2.20 -11.98
N GLU A 60 7.67 -3.41 -12.13
CA GLU A 60 7.88 -4.49 -11.15
C GLU A 60 9.37 -4.83 -11.04
N LYS A 61 10.06 -4.89 -12.19
CA LYS A 61 11.51 -5.11 -12.21
C LYS A 61 12.27 -4.01 -11.49
N GLN A 62 11.92 -2.74 -11.73
CA GLN A 62 12.53 -1.62 -11.02
C GLN A 62 12.28 -1.70 -9.50
N ALA A 63 11.05 -2.01 -9.09
CA ALA A 63 10.71 -2.15 -7.67
C ALA A 63 11.48 -3.30 -7.00
N GLU A 64 11.69 -4.42 -7.70
CA GLU A 64 12.49 -5.53 -7.18
C GLU A 64 13.97 -5.15 -7.06
N GLU A 65 14.52 -4.40 -8.02
CA GLU A 65 15.89 -3.88 -7.94
C GLU A 65 16.08 -2.93 -6.75
N GLU A 66 15.15 -2.02 -6.51
CA GLU A 66 15.15 -1.10 -5.36
C GLU A 66 15.04 -1.87 -4.03
N LYS A 67 14.15 -2.86 -3.96
CA LYS A 67 14.00 -3.75 -2.80
C LYS A 67 15.31 -4.48 -2.48
N VAL A 68 15.99 -5.04 -3.49
CA VAL A 68 17.28 -5.72 -3.31
C VAL A 68 18.38 -4.76 -2.85
N GLN A 69 18.35 -3.50 -3.29
CA GLN A 69 19.28 -2.47 -2.81
C GLN A 69 19.04 -2.13 -1.34
N LEU A 70 17.79 -1.84 -0.97
CA LEU A 70 17.42 -1.52 0.41
C LEU A 70 17.70 -2.69 1.35
N GLN A 71 17.46 -3.92 0.90
CA GLN A 71 17.77 -5.11 1.69
C GLN A 71 19.27 -5.20 2.02
N ARG A 72 20.14 -4.96 1.02
CA ARG A 72 21.60 -4.91 1.24
C ARG A 72 22.01 -3.82 2.22
N GLU A 73 21.36 -2.66 2.15
CA GLU A 73 21.64 -1.56 3.09
C GLU A 73 21.22 -1.91 4.53
N VAL A 74 20.03 -2.49 4.69
CA VAL A 74 19.54 -2.98 6.00
C VAL A 74 20.48 -4.04 6.56
N GLU A 75 20.95 -4.98 5.76
CA GLU A 75 21.90 -6.01 6.19
C GLU A 75 23.23 -5.40 6.65
N LYS A 76 23.76 -4.41 5.92
CA LYS A 76 24.96 -3.67 6.31
C LYS A 76 24.77 -2.94 7.65
N GLN A 77 23.64 -2.29 7.84
CA GLN A 77 23.32 -1.59 9.10
C GLN A 77 23.16 -2.58 10.25
N ARG A 78 22.48 -3.72 10.04
CA ARG A 78 22.36 -4.79 11.04
C ARG A 78 23.73 -5.32 11.47
N ALA A 79 24.62 -5.60 10.52
CA ALA A 79 25.97 -6.05 10.81
C ALA A 79 26.76 -5.01 11.61
N HIS A 80 26.62 -3.73 11.27
CA HIS A 80 27.24 -2.63 12.01
C HIS A 80 26.72 -2.54 13.46
N CYS A 81 25.41 -2.61 13.67
CA CYS A 81 24.82 -2.62 15.01
C CYS A 81 25.29 -3.83 15.83
N GLN A 82 25.33 -5.02 15.24
CA GLN A 82 25.84 -6.22 15.91
C GLN A 82 27.31 -6.08 16.32
N SER A 83 28.15 -5.46 15.48
CA SER A 83 29.55 -5.17 15.82
C SER A 83 29.67 -4.20 16.98
N LEU A 84 28.87 -3.13 17.00
CA LEU A 84 28.82 -2.17 18.10
C LEU A 84 28.33 -2.81 19.39
N GLU A 85 27.28 -3.64 19.34
CA GLU A 85 26.78 -4.38 20.50
C GLU A 85 27.84 -5.33 21.06
N ALA A 86 28.58 -6.05 20.20
CA ALA A 86 29.67 -6.91 20.62
C ALA A 86 30.78 -6.12 21.34
N ARG A 87 31.16 -4.96 20.78
CA ARG A 87 32.15 -4.07 21.41
C ARG A 87 31.66 -3.48 22.73
N TYR A 88 30.40 -3.10 22.82
CA TYR A 88 29.79 -2.62 24.06
C TYR A 88 29.77 -3.70 25.13
N LYS A 89 29.35 -4.92 24.78
CA LYS A 89 29.38 -6.07 25.71
C LYS A 89 30.79 -6.34 26.23
N PHE A 90 31.79 -6.31 25.34
CA PHE A 90 33.19 -6.45 25.73
C PHE A 90 33.58 -5.36 26.73
N LEU A 91 33.45 -4.08 26.38
CA LEU A 91 33.77 -2.95 27.27
C LEU A 91 33.05 -3.02 28.62
N ASN A 92 31.78 -3.41 28.63
CA ASN A 92 30.98 -3.53 29.85
C ASN A 92 31.51 -4.64 30.78
N ILE A 93 31.96 -5.77 30.22
CA ILE A 93 32.61 -6.84 31.01
C ILE A 93 33.89 -6.30 31.66
N TYR A 94 34.75 -5.58 30.91
CA TYR A 94 35.97 -4.99 31.48
C TYR A 94 35.67 -3.95 32.56
N ALA A 95 34.67 -3.08 32.34
CA ALA A 95 34.26 -2.09 33.32
C ALA A 95 33.73 -2.75 34.60
N PHE A 96 32.97 -3.83 34.48
CA PHE A 96 32.46 -4.60 35.61
C PHE A 96 33.59 -5.26 36.41
N GLU A 97 34.57 -5.88 35.74
CA GLU A 97 35.75 -6.47 36.40
C GLU A 97 36.59 -5.42 37.15
N VAL A 98 36.85 -4.27 36.52
CA VAL A 98 37.55 -3.14 37.17
C VAL A 98 36.77 -2.64 38.39
N THR A 99 35.44 -2.54 38.29
CA THR A 99 34.58 -2.13 39.40
C THR A 99 34.66 -3.14 40.55
N LEU A 100 34.59 -4.44 40.26
CA LEU A 100 34.73 -5.49 41.27
C LEU A 100 36.10 -5.48 41.96
N LEU A 101 37.19 -5.32 41.21
CA LEU A 101 38.53 -5.22 41.77
C LEU A 101 38.67 -3.98 42.67
N THR A 102 38.12 -2.84 42.25
CA THR A 102 38.12 -1.60 43.04
C THR A 102 37.33 -1.77 44.33
N LEU A 103 36.14 -2.40 44.27
CA LEU A 103 35.34 -2.69 45.45
C LEU A 103 36.05 -3.64 46.42
N ARG A 104 36.69 -4.70 45.91
CA ARG A 104 37.49 -5.61 46.77
C ARG A 104 38.65 -4.89 47.45
N TYR A 105 39.32 -3.99 46.73
CA TYR A 105 40.40 -3.17 47.29
C TYR A 105 39.91 -2.24 48.41
N ILE A 106 38.79 -1.54 48.20
CA ILE A 106 38.17 -0.67 49.22
C ILE A 106 37.78 -1.47 50.47
N ILE A 107 37.16 -2.65 50.30
CA ILE A 107 36.79 -3.52 51.42
C ILE A 107 38.05 -3.99 52.17
N SER A 108 39.13 -4.33 51.47
CA SER A 108 40.39 -4.73 52.12
C SER A 108 41.06 -3.59 52.89
N LEU A 109 41.03 -2.36 52.38
CA LEU A 109 41.53 -1.18 53.11
C LEU A 109 40.69 -0.88 54.36
N SER A 110 39.38 -1.15 54.31
CA SER A 110 38.49 -1.02 55.45
C SER A 110 38.69 -2.10 56.52
N LEU A 111 39.23 -3.28 56.15
CA LEU A 111 39.56 -4.35 57.11
C LEU A 111 40.95 -4.15 57.76
N ASP A 112 41.89 -3.53 57.05
CA ASP A 112 43.26 -3.30 57.54
C ASP A 112 43.39 -1.99 58.36
N SER A 113 42.38 -1.11 58.28
CA SER A 113 42.20 0.00 59.22
C SER A 113 41.56 -0.52 60.51
N GLY A 114 42.31 -1.34 61.26
CA GLY A 114 41.94 -1.67 62.62
C GLY A 114 41.96 -0.38 63.46
N ILE A 115 40.79 0.09 63.88
CA ILE A 115 40.52 0.84 65.13
C ILE A 115 39.00 1.03 65.21
N GLY A 116 38.43 0.62 66.35
CA GLY A 116 37.00 0.65 66.60
C GLY A 116 36.39 2.05 66.69
N GLY A 117 35.07 2.06 66.78
CA GLY A 117 34.27 3.25 67.05
C GLY A 117 33.26 3.54 65.94
N ASP A 118 32.07 2.98 66.10
CA ASP A 118 30.78 3.67 65.94
C ASP A 118 30.77 4.78 64.87
N SER A 119 30.58 4.42 63.60
CA SER A 119 30.17 5.43 62.63
C SER A 119 29.27 4.83 61.56
N SER A 120 28.04 5.30 61.59
CA SER A 120 27.01 5.15 60.58
C SER A 120 27.54 5.59 59.20
N VAL A 121 28.00 4.65 58.40
CA VAL A 121 28.22 4.86 56.96
C VAL A 121 27.12 4.13 56.18
N SER A 122 25.96 4.77 56.19
CA SER A 122 24.90 4.61 55.21
C SER A 122 25.43 4.97 53.81
N PHE A 123 26.10 4.03 53.15
CA PHE A 123 26.39 4.11 51.70
C PHE A 123 25.49 3.18 50.88
N PHE A 124 24.60 2.42 51.54
CA PHE A 124 23.62 1.54 50.92
C PHE A 124 22.25 2.21 50.67
N ASP A 125 22.23 3.53 50.48
CA ASP A 125 21.03 4.29 50.12
C ASP A 125 21.12 4.91 48.70
N ALA A 126 21.95 4.31 47.84
CA ALA A 126 21.99 4.63 46.42
C ALA A 126 20.95 3.80 45.65
N VAL A 127 19.69 4.23 45.76
CA VAL A 127 18.69 4.21 44.69
C VAL A 127 18.39 2.82 44.09
N THR A 128 17.62 2.02 44.81
CA THR A 128 16.63 1.13 44.17
C THR A 128 15.41 1.97 43.76
N SER A 129 15.58 2.90 42.80
CA SER A 129 14.42 3.56 42.19
C SER A 129 13.69 2.53 41.34
N THR A 130 12.57 2.06 41.89
CA THR A 130 11.35 1.67 41.17
C THR A 130 11.32 2.13 39.71
N PRO A 131 10.93 1.29 38.75
CA PRO A 131 10.80 1.72 37.36
C PRO A 131 9.73 2.82 37.31
N VAL A 132 10.14 4.04 36.95
CA VAL A 132 9.21 5.10 36.59
C VAL A 132 8.48 4.62 35.33
N GLN A 133 7.25 4.20 35.56
CA GLN A 133 6.24 4.00 34.54
C GLN A 133 6.06 5.34 33.82
N GLY A 134 6.47 5.39 32.54
CA GLY A 134 6.05 6.42 31.60
C GLY A 134 6.89 7.71 31.57
N VAL A 135 8.10 7.66 31.01
CA VAL A 135 8.63 8.78 30.22
C VAL A 135 9.50 8.20 29.10
N SER A 136 9.08 8.39 27.85
CA SER A 136 9.90 8.09 26.67
C SER A 136 10.63 9.37 26.27
N PRO A 137 11.96 9.48 26.40
CA PRO A 137 12.68 10.61 25.87
C PRO A 137 13.25 10.27 24.49
N LEU A 138 12.96 11.15 23.53
CA LEU A 138 13.65 11.32 22.25
C LEU A 138 13.33 10.35 21.10
N ASN A 139 12.11 10.43 20.58
CA ASN A 139 11.93 10.44 19.13
C ASN A 139 12.18 11.87 18.62
N ARG A 140 13.46 12.20 18.39
CA ARG A 140 13.86 13.43 17.70
C ARG A 140 14.14 13.06 16.24
N PHE A 141 13.21 13.48 15.37
CA PHE A 141 13.28 13.67 13.90
C PHE A 141 12.17 12.94 13.13
N THR A 142 10.96 13.52 13.15
CA THR A 142 10.23 13.76 11.90
C THR A 142 9.73 15.20 11.89
N SER A 143 10.31 15.98 10.99
CA SER A 143 9.84 17.31 10.62
C SER A 143 8.57 17.17 9.79
N THR A 144 7.45 17.70 10.29
CA THR A 144 6.51 18.61 9.58
C THR A 144 5.20 18.70 10.37
N GLY A 145 4.98 19.86 10.98
CA GLY A 145 3.69 20.57 11.00
C GLY A 145 2.48 19.93 11.70
N HIS A 146 2.12 20.50 12.85
CA HIS A 146 0.77 20.57 13.43
C HIS A 146 0.06 19.25 13.78
N ARG A 147 0.27 18.80 15.02
CA ARG A 147 -0.74 18.03 15.75
C ARG A 147 -0.98 18.70 17.09
N ASP A 148 -2.07 19.46 17.17
CA ASP A 148 -2.62 19.93 18.43
C ASP A 148 -2.83 18.72 19.35
N ARG A 149 -2.05 18.68 20.43
CA ARG A 149 -2.01 17.58 21.38
C ARG A 149 -3.35 17.41 22.11
N ASP A 150 -4.19 18.44 22.10
CA ASP A 150 -5.50 18.46 22.76
C ASP A 150 -6.59 17.76 21.95
N HIS A 151 -6.42 17.55 20.64
CA HIS A 151 -7.43 16.88 19.82
C HIS A 151 -7.44 15.36 19.96
N ILE A 152 -6.28 14.74 20.26
CA ILE A 152 -6.19 13.28 20.38
C ILE A 152 -6.72 12.82 21.75
N GLY A 153 -6.50 13.60 22.82
CA GLY A 153 -7.05 13.32 24.14
C GLY A 153 -8.58 13.49 24.23
N ALA A 154 -9.13 14.49 23.52
CA ALA A 154 -10.56 14.77 23.51
C ALA A 154 -11.39 13.65 22.86
N MET A 155 -10.85 12.92 21.88
CA MET A 155 -11.51 11.77 21.24
C MET A 155 -11.74 10.58 22.18
N PHE A 156 -11.00 10.49 23.29
CA PHE A 156 -11.11 9.38 24.25
C PHE A 156 -11.78 9.77 25.57
N GLN A 157 -12.00 11.06 25.83
CA GLN A 157 -12.63 11.54 27.07
C GLN A 157 -14.15 11.73 26.97
N THR A 158 -14.75 11.68 25.77
CA THR A 158 -16.21 11.84 25.62
C THR A 158 -17.02 10.56 25.89
N VAL A 159 -16.43 9.51 26.45
CA VAL A 159 -17.13 8.25 26.75
C VAL A 159 -17.54 8.19 28.23
N ASN A 160 -18.34 9.16 28.65
CA ASN A 160 -19.23 8.98 29.80
C ASN A 160 -20.63 8.69 29.24
N GLY A 161 -20.98 7.40 29.20
CA GLY A 161 -22.36 6.94 28.96
C GLY A 161 -22.62 6.40 27.55
N SER A 162 -22.66 5.07 27.45
CA SER A 162 -23.42 4.28 26.45
C SER A 162 -23.26 4.67 24.98
N ALA A 163 -22.13 4.32 24.36
CA ALA A 163 -22.03 4.25 22.91
C ALA A 163 -21.45 2.88 22.49
N PRO A 164 -22.16 2.09 21.65
CA PRO A 164 -21.67 0.78 21.23
C PRO A 164 -20.47 0.91 20.28
N SER A 165 -19.58 -0.06 20.34
CA SER A 165 -18.35 -0.15 19.55
C SER A 165 -18.59 0.06 18.05
N PRO A 166 -17.71 0.76 17.30
CA PRO A 166 -17.93 1.10 15.88
C PRO A 166 -17.98 -0.11 14.94
N ILE A 167 -17.73 -1.31 15.46
CA ILE A 167 -17.65 -2.57 14.73
C ILE A 167 -19.03 -3.26 14.63
N VAL A 168 -20.04 -2.80 15.38
CA VAL A 168 -21.36 -3.45 15.44
C VAL A 168 -22.48 -2.52 14.95
N ASN A 169 -22.46 -2.17 13.67
CA ASN A 169 -23.69 -1.79 12.95
C ASN A 169 -23.76 -2.64 11.68
N ALA A 170 -24.16 -3.90 11.88
CA ALA A 170 -24.20 -4.95 10.87
C ALA A 170 -25.54 -5.02 10.11
N ASP A 171 -26.15 -3.88 9.77
CA ASP A 171 -27.38 -3.87 8.96
C ASP A 171 -27.12 -3.71 7.45
N ALA A 172 -25.87 -3.50 7.04
CA ALA A 172 -25.49 -3.48 5.64
C ALA A 172 -24.54 -4.66 5.37
N MET A 173 -25.08 -5.79 4.90
CA MET A 173 -24.27 -6.88 4.36
C MET A 173 -23.28 -6.30 3.33
N MET A 174 -21.99 -6.48 3.58
CA MET A 174 -20.93 -6.09 2.66
C MET A 174 -21.09 -6.85 1.34
N THR A 175 -21.54 -6.16 0.30
CA THR A 175 -21.71 -6.74 -1.04
C THR A 175 -20.42 -6.58 -1.85
N THR A 176 -20.14 -7.53 -2.75
CA THR A 176 -18.92 -7.59 -3.59
C THR A 176 -18.58 -6.27 -4.30
N PRO A 177 -19.55 -5.46 -4.79
CA PRO A 177 -19.25 -4.15 -5.36
C PRO A 177 -18.71 -3.13 -4.34
N ALA A 178 -19.10 -3.21 -3.08
CA ALA A 178 -18.62 -2.32 -2.02
C ALA A 178 -17.17 -2.62 -1.63
N MET A 179 -16.75 -3.88 -1.66
CA MET A 179 -15.35 -4.27 -1.42
C MET A 179 -14.40 -3.77 -2.52
N LEU A 180 -14.91 -3.63 -3.74
CA LEU A 180 -14.14 -3.14 -4.89
C LEU A 180 -14.18 -1.60 -5.03
N GLY A 181 -14.76 -0.89 -4.06
CA GLY A 181 -14.82 0.58 -4.07
C GLY A 181 -15.70 1.17 -5.17
N LEU A 182 -16.60 0.37 -5.77
CA LEU A 182 -17.45 0.83 -6.87
C LEU A 182 -18.62 1.65 -6.32
N LYS A 183 -18.55 2.98 -6.50
CA LYS A 183 -19.56 3.93 -6.03
C LYS A 183 -20.92 3.66 -6.70
N LYS A 184 -21.96 3.42 -5.90
CA LYS A 184 -23.35 3.33 -6.40
C LYS A 184 -23.74 4.67 -7.05
N LYS A 185 -24.04 4.67 -8.34
CA LYS A 185 -24.58 5.85 -9.03
C LYS A 185 -26.02 6.06 -8.52
N SER A 186 -26.25 7.21 -7.88
CA SER A 186 -27.58 7.65 -7.46
C SER A 186 -28.49 7.78 -8.69
N HIS A 187 -29.58 7.01 -8.71
CA HIS A 187 -30.62 7.04 -9.73
C HIS A 187 -31.52 8.28 -9.55
N ARG A 188 -30.96 9.49 -9.65
CA ARG A 188 -31.73 10.74 -9.58
C ARG A 188 -31.33 11.85 -10.54
N GLN A 189 -30.45 11.59 -11.52
CA GLN A 189 -30.07 12.61 -12.53
C GLN A 189 -30.02 12.05 -13.96
N ALA A 190 -30.92 11.13 -14.32
CA ALA A 190 -31.02 10.59 -15.69
C ALA A 190 -32.28 11.06 -16.45
N PHE A 191 -32.96 12.11 -15.98
CA PHE A 191 -34.16 12.64 -16.63
C PHE A 191 -34.08 14.16 -16.85
N LEU A 192 -33.00 14.69 -17.43
CA LEU A 192 -33.00 16.09 -17.89
C LEU A 192 -32.11 16.36 -19.11
N TYR A 193 -31.86 15.38 -19.98
CA TYR A 193 -31.28 15.66 -21.30
C TYR A 193 -31.84 14.72 -22.35
N ASN A 194 -33.04 15.05 -22.83
CA ASN A 194 -33.56 14.66 -24.14
C ASN A 194 -34.80 15.53 -24.40
N TYR A 195 -34.59 16.77 -24.84
CA TYR A 195 -35.48 17.55 -25.70
C TYR A 195 -34.80 18.91 -25.96
N SER A 196 -34.03 18.97 -27.05
CA SER A 196 -33.71 20.15 -27.86
C SER A 196 -33.01 19.67 -29.12
#